data_AF-A0A920J7W7-F1
#
_entry.id   AF-A0A920J7W7-F1
#
_cell.length_a   1.000
_cell.length_b   1.000
_cell.length_c   1.000
_cell.angle_alpha   90.00
_cell.angle_beta   90.00
_cell.angle_gamma   90.00
#
_symmetry.space_group_name_H-M   'P 1'
#
loop_
_entity.id
_entity.type
_entity.pdbx_description
1 polymer ?
#
loop_
_entity_poly.entity_id
_entity_poly.type
_entity_poly.pdbx_seq_one_letter_code
_entity_poly.pdbx_strand_id
1 'polypeptide(L)'
;MPVDVEPDDPRSYYSTAERLSKETPDSFRPNQYANQTNPHAHYLTTGLRYGNKPKGKSLILSPERETRWDTMRRGEIPKEKNPSIQIIAADPEGSVYSGGDGRPFLVKESGRTLARNL
;
A
#
# COMPACT_ATOMS: atom_id res chain seq x y z
N MET A 1 12.90 11.58 -5.80
CA MET A 1 11.73 10.94 -6.45
C MET A 1 10.77 12.05 -6.86
N PRO A 2 9.91 11.92 -7.89
CA PRO A 2 9.07 13.01 -8.40
C PRO A 2 7.87 13.31 -7.45
N VAL A 3 8.15 13.51 -6.16
CA VAL A 3 7.19 13.42 -5.04
C VAL A 3 7.21 14.63 -4.13
N ASP A 4 7.76 15.76 -4.57
CA ASP A 4 8.04 16.90 -3.68
C ASP A 4 6.89 17.93 -3.61
N VAL A 5 5.67 17.50 -3.93
CA VAL A 5 4.48 18.37 -3.91
C VAL A 5 3.29 17.66 -3.28
N GLU A 6 2.43 18.43 -2.63
CA GLU A 6 1.23 17.92 -1.96
C GLU A 6 0.32 17.16 -2.94
N PRO A 7 -0.49 16.19 -2.47
CA PRO A 7 -1.34 15.36 -3.34
C PRO A 7 -2.30 16.16 -4.22
N ASP A 8 -2.78 17.32 -3.76
CA ASP A 8 -3.68 18.23 -4.47
C ASP A 8 -2.95 19.23 -5.38
N ASP A 9 -1.61 19.35 -5.29
CA ASP A 9 -0.83 20.18 -6.21
C ASP A 9 -1.04 19.67 -7.65
N PRO A 10 -1.27 20.54 -8.65
CA PRO A 10 -1.48 20.13 -10.04
C PRO A 10 -0.29 19.37 -10.64
N ARG A 11 0.92 19.56 -10.11
CA ARG A 11 2.16 18.86 -10.50
C ARG A 11 2.28 17.49 -9.85
N SER A 12 1.43 17.18 -8.85
CA SER A 12 1.43 15.87 -8.23
C SER A 12 1.03 14.80 -9.26
N TYR A 13 1.56 13.59 -9.10
CA TYR A 13 1.17 12.47 -9.95
C TYR A 13 -0.30 12.09 -9.76
N TYR A 14 -0.91 12.40 -8.60
CA TYR A 14 -2.34 12.20 -8.35
C TYR A 14 -3.18 13.13 -9.23
N SER A 15 -2.90 14.43 -9.19
CA SER A 15 -3.61 15.46 -9.95
C SER A 15 -3.36 15.30 -11.45
N THR A 16 -2.13 14.96 -11.84
CA THR A 16 -1.79 14.65 -13.24
C THR A 16 -2.58 13.45 -13.75
N ALA A 17 -2.62 12.35 -13.00
CA ALA A 17 -3.41 11.17 -13.38
C ALA A 17 -4.92 11.46 -13.42
N GLU A 18 -5.43 12.30 -12.52
CA GLU A 18 -6.82 12.74 -12.54
C GLU A 18 -7.15 13.55 -13.79
N ARG A 19 -6.33 14.55 -14.09
CA ARG A 19 -6.50 15.41 -15.27
C ARG A 19 -6.47 14.60 -16.56
N LEU A 20 -5.46 13.74 -16.72
CA LEU A 20 -5.35 12.87 -17.91
C LEU A 20 -6.56 11.96 -18.08
N SER A 21 -7.12 11.44 -16.98
CA SER A 21 -8.33 10.61 -17.03
C SER A 21 -9.59 11.40 -17.43
N LYS A 22 -9.65 12.72 -17.16
CA LYS A 22 -10.77 13.58 -17.59
C LYS A 22 -10.60 14.05 -19.04
N GLU A 23 -9.36 14.26 -19.48
CA GLU A 23 -9.04 14.77 -20.82
C GLU A 23 -9.01 13.68 -21.90
N THR A 24 -8.88 12.41 -21.53
CA THR A 24 -8.78 11.28 -22.47
C THR A 24 -10.11 10.55 -22.56
N PRO A 25 -10.80 10.57 -23.73
CA PRO A 25 -12.02 9.79 -23.95
C PRO A 25 -11.75 8.29 -23.73
N ASP A 26 -12.75 7.59 -23.19
CA ASP A 26 -12.70 6.15 -22.89
C ASP A 26 -11.55 5.71 -21.95
N SER A 27 -10.97 6.64 -21.20
CA SER A 27 -9.94 6.31 -20.21
C SER A 27 -10.54 5.91 -18.86
N PHE A 28 -9.82 5.05 -18.14
CA PHE A 28 -10.19 4.61 -16.80
C PHE A 28 -9.00 4.74 -15.84
N ARG A 29 -9.23 5.37 -14.69
CA ARG A 29 -8.26 5.50 -13.60
C ARG A 29 -8.64 4.53 -12.47
N PRO A 30 -7.89 3.43 -12.26
CA PRO A 30 -8.21 2.43 -11.22
C PRO A 30 -8.09 2.95 -9.78
N ASN A 31 -7.23 3.95 -9.55
CA ASN A 31 -7.02 4.65 -8.28
C ASN A 31 -6.77 3.72 -7.06
N GLN A 32 -5.66 3.00 -7.06
CA GLN A 32 -5.31 1.96 -6.07
C GLN A 32 -5.38 2.37 -4.59
N TYR A 33 -5.24 3.67 -4.28
CA TYR A 33 -5.26 4.18 -2.91
C TYR A 33 -6.67 4.44 -2.37
N ALA A 34 -7.63 4.77 -3.24
CA ALA A 34 -9.02 5.01 -2.85
C ALA A 34 -9.93 3.81 -3.19
N ASN A 35 -9.54 2.99 -4.16
CA ASN A 35 -10.35 1.89 -4.65
C ASN A 35 -10.31 0.69 -3.71
N GLN A 36 -11.45 0.38 -3.09
CA GLN A 36 -11.61 -0.75 -2.17
C GLN A 36 -11.48 -2.13 -2.84
N THR A 37 -11.60 -2.21 -4.17
CA THR A 37 -11.36 -3.46 -4.90
C THR A 37 -9.90 -3.93 -4.73
N ASN A 38 -8.95 -3.02 -4.58
CA ASN A 38 -7.54 -3.36 -4.38
C ASN A 38 -7.33 -4.19 -3.09
N PRO A 39 -7.68 -3.71 -1.88
CA PRO A 39 -7.54 -4.50 -0.66
C PRO A 39 -8.44 -5.75 -0.66
N HIS A 40 -9.63 -5.68 -1.26
CA HIS A 40 -10.52 -6.83 -1.34
C HIS A 40 -9.95 -7.97 -2.21
N ALA A 41 -9.27 -7.65 -3.31
CA ALA A 41 -8.61 -8.64 -4.14
C ALA A 41 -7.53 -9.40 -3.36
N HIS A 42 -6.77 -8.71 -2.50
CA HIS A 42 -5.77 -9.32 -1.64
C HIS A 42 -6.36 -10.24 -0.57
N TYR A 43 -7.50 -9.88 0.01
CA TYR A 43 -8.25 -10.77 0.91
C TYR A 43 -8.65 -12.07 0.18
N LEU A 44 -9.34 -11.95 -0.96
CA LEU A 44 -9.90 -13.08 -1.70
C LEU A 44 -8.86 -13.97 -2.37
N THR A 45 -7.62 -13.49 -2.58
CA THR A 45 -6.60 -14.26 -3.31
C THR A 45 -5.42 -14.60 -2.42
N THR A 46 -4.61 -13.60 -2.05
CA THR A 46 -3.38 -13.80 -1.30
C THR A 46 -3.68 -14.23 0.14
N GLY A 47 -4.72 -13.67 0.76
CA GLY A 47 -5.20 -14.08 2.08
C GLY A 47 -5.59 -15.56 2.13
N LEU A 48 -6.30 -16.06 1.11
CA LEU A 48 -6.64 -17.49 1.00
C LEU A 48 -5.38 -18.37 0.83
N ARG A 49 -4.41 -17.93 0.02
CA ARG A 49 -3.15 -18.65 -0.17
C ARG A 49 -2.37 -18.80 1.15
N TYR A 50 -2.29 -17.74 1.97
CA TYR A 50 -1.63 -17.81 3.28
C TYR A 50 -2.43 -18.63 4.29
N GLY A 51 -3.75 -18.48 4.31
CA GLY A 51 -4.62 -19.23 5.21
C GLY A 51 -4.68 -20.73 4.94
N ASN A 52 -4.29 -21.19 3.74
CA ASN A 52 -4.26 -22.61 3.38
C ASN A 52 -2.88 -23.26 3.59
N LYS A 53 -1.85 -22.50 3.99
CA LYS A 53 -0.53 -23.08 4.33
C LYS A 53 -0.44 -23.41 5.83
N PRO A 54 0.11 -24.57 6.21
CA PRO A 54 0.18 -24.96 7.62
C PRO A 54 1.25 -24.19 8.43
N LYS A 55 0.76 -23.59 9.53
CA LYS A 55 1.32 -23.30 10.87
C LYS A 55 2.77 -22.83 11.00
N GLY A 56 2.96 -21.52 10.85
CA GLY A 56 3.98 -20.75 11.58
C GLY A 56 3.34 -19.95 12.73
N LYS A 57 4.14 -19.52 13.72
CA LYS A 57 3.69 -18.57 14.77
C LYS A 57 3.53 -17.14 14.23
N SER A 58 4.17 -16.84 13.10
CA SER A 58 4.21 -15.50 12.53
C SER A 58 4.15 -15.55 11.00
N LEU A 59 3.54 -14.54 10.40
CA LEU A 59 3.53 -14.25 8.97
C LEU A 59 4.19 -12.88 8.76
N ILE A 60 5.28 -12.84 8.01
CA ILE A 60 6.00 -11.60 7.68
C ILE A 60 5.54 -11.15 6.29
N LEU A 61 5.05 -9.92 6.19
CA LEU A 61 4.58 -9.29 4.96
C LEU A 61 5.37 -8.01 4.71
N SER A 62 5.88 -7.83 3.51
CA SER A 62 6.43 -6.54 3.06
C SER A 62 5.33 -5.78 2.30
N PRO A 63 5.18 -4.44 2.51
CA PRO A 63 4.28 -3.59 1.74
C PRO A 63 4.88 -3.16 0.39
N GLU A 64 5.93 -3.83 -0.10
CA GLU A 64 6.47 -3.59 -1.44
C GLU A 64 5.36 -3.64 -2.50
N ARG A 65 5.14 -2.49 -3.16
CA ARG A 65 4.11 -2.20 -4.17
C ARG A 65 2.66 -2.17 -3.70
N GLU A 66 2.43 -2.20 -2.40
CA GLU A 66 1.10 -2.34 -1.82
C GLU A 66 0.81 -1.23 -0.79
N THR A 67 -0.46 -0.87 -0.62
CA THR A 67 -0.85 0.03 0.46
C THR A 67 -0.79 -0.69 1.81
N ARG A 68 -0.77 0.08 2.91
CA ARG A 68 -0.94 -0.47 4.26
C ARG A 68 -2.19 -1.36 4.36
N TRP A 69 -3.29 -0.95 3.71
CA TRP A 69 -4.57 -1.66 3.76
C TRP A 69 -4.49 -3.04 3.09
N ASP A 70 -3.77 -3.15 1.99
CA ASP A 70 -3.56 -4.42 1.27
C ASP A 70 -2.80 -5.42 2.16
N THR A 71 -1.75 -4.96 2.85
CA THR A 71 -1.00 -5.77 3.80
C THR A 71 -1.86 -6.26 4.97
N MET A 72 -2.76 -5.42 5.48
CA MET A 72 -3.72 -5.83 6.52
C MET A 72 -4.68 -6.91 6.01
N ARG A 73 -5.26 -6.74 4.81
CA ARG A 73 -6.21 -7.71 4.24
C ARG A 73 -5.60 -9.09 3.96
N ARG A 74 -4.31 -9.16 3.59
CA ARG A 74 -3.59 -10.44 3.44
C ARG A 74 -3.49 -11.22 4.77
N GLY A 75 -3.50 -10.52 5.90
CA GLY A 75 -3.39 -11.11 7.24
C GLY A 75 -4.71 -11.54 7.87
N GLU A 76 -5.86 -11.08 7.36
CA GLU A 76 -7.18 -11.35 7.96
C GLU A 76 -7.52 -12.85 7.98
N ILE A 77 -7.48 -13.52 6.83
CA ILE A 77 -7.81 -14.95 6.74
C ILE A 77 -6.88 -15.83 7.59
N PRO A 78 -5.54 -15.62 7.60
CA PRO A 78 -4.66 -16.29 8.56
C PRO A 78 -5.03 -16.04 10.02
N LYS A 79 -5.45 -14.83 10.38
CA LYS A 79 -5.83 -14.45 11.75
C LYS A 79 -7.17 -15.04 12.18
N GLU A 80 -8.14 -15.13 11.27
CA GLU A 80 -9.41 -15.83 11.47
C GLU A 80 -9.18 -17.32 11.76
N LYS A 81 -8.26 -17.96 11.03
CA LYS A 81 -7.94 -19.38 11.19
C LYS A 81 -7.05 -19.68 12.39
N ASN A 82 -6.16 -18.76 12.75
CA ASN A 82 -5.29 -18.88 13.92
C ASN A 82 -5.16 -17.51 14.62
N PRO A 83 -6.01 -17.20 15.61
CA PRO A 83 -5.96 -15.93 16.33
C PRO A 83 -4.61 -15.65 17.00
N SER A 84 -3.81 -16.69 17.31
CA SER A 84 -2.49 -16.55 17.91
C SER A 84 -1.37 -16.18 16.93
N ILE A 85 -1.62 -16.21 15.61
CA ILE A 85 -0.62 -15.85 14.61
C ILE A 85 -0.24 -14.36 14.73
N GLN A 86 1.04 -14.06 14.67
CA GLN A 86 1.54 -12.69 14.57
C GLN A 86 1.63 -12.27 13.10
N ILE A 87 1.03 -11.14 12.74
CA ILE A 87 1.21 -10.52 11.42
C ILE A 87 2.25 -9.40 11.59
N ILE A 88 3.39 -9.52 10.92
CA ILE A 88 4.51 -8.59 11.03
C ILE A 88 4.66 -7.90 9.68
N ALA A 89 4.47 -6.59 9.63
CA ALA A 89 4.70 -5.79 8.43
C ALA A 89 6.11 -5.19 8.46
N ALA A 90 6.94 -5.50 7.46
CA ALA A 90 8.28 -4.94 7.32
C ALA A 90 8.22 -3.64 6.50
N ASP A 91 8.38 -2.48 7.11
CA ASP A 91 8.29 -1.17 6.45
C ASP A 91 9.66 -0.46 6.49
N PRO A 92 10.09 0.21 5.40
CA PRO A 92 11.40 0.85 5.34
C PRO A 92 11.55 1.96 6.37
N GLU A 93 12.75 2.09 6.91
CA GLU A 93 13.13 3.19 7.81
C GLU A 93 12.91 4.55 7.12
N GLY A 94 12.26 5.49 7.82
CA GLY A 94 11.90 6.82 7.30
C GLY A 94 10.50 6.91 6.67
N SER A 95 9.83 5.79 6.44
CA SER A 95 8.42 5.77 6.03
C SER A 95 7.51 6.30 7.15
N VAL A 96 6.51 7.12 6.80
CA VAL A 96 5.50 7.57 7.77
C VAL A 96 4.70 6.41 8.37
N TYR A 97 4.72 5.23 7.75
CA TYR A 97 4.01 4.09 8.27
C TYR A 97 4.64 3.52 9.54
N SER A 98 5.96 3.64 9.69
CA SER A 98 6.70 3.24 10.90
C SER A 98 7.01 4.41 11.84
N GLY A 99 6.33 5.55 11.67
CA GLY A 99 6.58 6.76 12.48
C GLY A 99 7.80 7.57 12.05
N GLY A 100 8.35 7.30 10.86
CA GLY A 100 9.39 8.12 10.24
C GLY A 100 8.85 9.48 9.81
N ASP A 101 9.75 10.43 9.59
CA ASP A 101 9.40 11.81 9.23
C ASP A 101 9.06 12.00 7.75
N GLY A 102 8.90 10.89 7.02
CA GLY A 102 8.53 10.87 5.62
C GLY A 102 9.66 11.29 4.70
N ARG A 103 10.94 11.23 5.12
CA ARG A 103 12.09 11.49 4.24
C ARG A 103 12.16 10.48 3.09
N PRO A 104 12.70 10.88 1.92
CA PRO A 104 12.98 9.94 0.84
C PRO A 104 13.93 8.84 1.33
N PHE A 105 13.52 7.58 1.20
CA PHE A 105 14.35 6.41 1.47
C PHE A 105 14.67 5.67 0.16
N LEU A 106 15.75 4.90 0.16
CA LEU A 106 16.34 4.32 -1.06
C LEU A 106 15.53 3.15 -1.63
N VAL A 107 14.69 2.51 -0.81
CA VAL A 107 13.84 1.40 -1.24
C VAL A 107 12.67 1.97 -2.05
N LYS A 108 12.64 1.68 -3.35
CA LYS A 108 11.52 2.08 -4.21
C LYS A 108 10.29 1.21 -3.89
N GLU A 109 9.10 1.78 -4.10
CA GLU A 109 7.82 1.06 -4.09
C GLU A 109 7.35 0.49 -2.73
N SER A 110 8.09 0.68 -1.64
CA SER A 110 7.62 0.42 -0.27
C SER A 110 7.48 1.72 0.51
N GLY A 111 6.75 1.72 1.63
CA GLY A 111 6.59 2.88 2.51
C GLY A 111 5.84 4.09 1.93
N ARG A 112 5.72 5.17 2.71
CA ARG A 112 5.14 6.46 2.27
C ARG A 112 6.01 7.63 2.72
N THR A 113 6.26 8.56 1.80
CA THR A 113 6.99 9.83 1.97
C THR A 113 5.96 10.98 2.09
N LEU A 114 6.30 12.06 2.82
CA LEU A 114 5.54 13.31 2.80
C LEU A 114 6.21 14.28 1.85
N ALA A 115 5.43 15.04 1.07
CA ALA A 115 5.95 16.15 0.31
C ALA A 115 6.53 17.19 1.27
N ARG A 116 7.70 17.77 0.98
CA ARG A 116 8.20 18.93 1.71
C ARG A 116 8.38 20.08 0.72
N ASN A 117 7.67 21.18 0.96
CA ASN A 117 8.01 22.45 0.35
C ASN A 117 9.41 22.87 0.86
N LEU A 118 10.40 22.85 -0.03
CA LEU A 118 11.66 23.61 0.11
C LEU A 118 11.50 24.98 -0.56
#